data_AF-A0A832SA46-F1
#
_entry.id   AF-A0A832SA46-F1
#
_cell.length_a   1.000
_cell.length_b   1.000
_cell.length_c   1.000
_cell.angle_alpha   90.00
_cell.angle_beta   90.00
_cell.angle_gamma   90.00
#
_symmetry.space_group_name_H-M   'P 1'
#
loop_
_entity.id
_entity.type
_entity.pdbx_description
1 polymer ?
#
loop_
_entity_poly.entity_id
_entity_poly.type
_entity_poly.pdbx_seq_one_letter_code
_entity_poly.pdbx_strand_id
1 'polypeptide(L)'
;MAPSGKEALLLALKLKPSIISLDILLLGAAGWNVLKDLKKDYATADIPILVIFMDEGKNYSIPWGAFDHLIKPVEKECLLSSLQKVKGTRAANSSPRILIVDDEPAIVELLSFIIEKDGYKSICAYGAEKQLMQDKQGNPPERAERS
;
A
#
# COMPACT_ATOMS: atom_id res chain seq x y z
N MET A 1 -8.42 -16.00 7.16
CA MET A 1 -6.97 -16.08 7.42
C MET A 1 -6.34 -14.83 6.82
N ALA A 2 -5.52 -14.10 7.59
CA ALA A 2 -4.79 -12.93 7.14
C ALA A 2 -3.87 -13.27 5.94
N PRO A 3 -3.54 -12.32 5.03
CA PRO A 3 -2.56 -12.56 3.98
C PRO A 3 -1.29 -13.08 4.63
N SER A 4 -0.73 -14.15 4.10
CA SER A 4 0.64 -14.49 4.47
C SER A 4 1.56 -13.41 3.88
N GLY A 5 2.66 -13.06 4.55
CA GLY A 5 3.64 -12.12 3.98
C GLY A 5 4.14 -12.49 2.58
N LYS A 6 4.06 -13.77 2.23
CA LYS A 6 4.36 -14.28 0.89
C LYS A 6 3.41 -13.71 -0.17
N GLU A 7 2.14 -13.50 0.14
CA GLU A 7 1.18 -12.94 -0.81
C GLU A 7 1.45 -11.46 -1.09
N ALA A 8 1.74 -10.67 -0.05
CA ALA A 8 2.14 -9.28 -0.21
C ALA A 8 3.41 -9.17 -1.09
N LEU A 9 4.39 -10.06 -0.88
CA LEU A 9 5.58 -10.15 -1.71
C LEU A 9 5.24 -10.54 -3.16
N LEU A 10 4.40 -11.55 -3.38
CA LEU A 10 3.97 -11.98 -4.72
C LEU A 10 3.25 -10.85 -5.48
N LEU A 11 2.36 -10.12 -4.81
CA LEU A 11 1.66 -8.98 -5.38
C LEU A 11 2.63 -7.84 -5.68
N ALA A 12 3.57 -7.53 -4.79
CA ALA A 12 4.61 -6.53 -5.02
C ALA A 12 5.48 -6.88 -6.24
N LEU A 13 5.90 -8.15 -6.36
CA LEU A 13 6.69 -8.63 -7.50
C LEU A 13 5.91 -8.56 -8.82
N LYS A 14 4.63 -8.97 -8.81
CA LYS A 14 3.77 -9.02 -10.00
C LYS A 14 3.34 -7.62 -10.47
N LEU A 15 2.93 -6.76 -9.55
CA LEU A 15 2.27 -5.48 -9.84
C LEU A 15 3.24 -4.29 -9.84
N LYS A 16 4.43 -4.47 -9.25
CA LYS A 16 5.50 -3.48 -9.16
C LYS A 16 4.96 -2.12 -8.69
N PRO A 17 4.36 -2.05 -7.49
CA PRO A 17 3.81 -0.81 -6.96
C PRO A 17 4.93 0.20 -6.71
N SER A 18 4.56 1.47 -6.68
CA SER A 18 5.47 2.57 -6.33
C SER A 18 5.63 2.68 -4.82
N ILE A 19 4.61 2.29 -4.04
CA ILE A 19 4.59 2.31 -2.57
C ILE A 19 3.77 1.11 -2.10
N ILE A 20 4.12 0.52 -0.96
CA ILE A 20 3.30 -0.49 -0.26
C ILE A 20 2.83 0.12 1.06
N SER A 21 1.52 0.12 1.30
CA SER A 21 0.90 0.37 2.60
C SER A 21 0.59 -0.97 3.25
N LEU A 22 1.18 -1.24 4.41
CA LEU A 22 1.11 -2.53 5.09
C LEU A 22 0.53 -2.39 6.48
N ASP A 23 -0.63 -3.00 6.74
CA ASP A 23 -1.08 -3.22 8.10
C ASP A 23 -0.27 -4.35 8.75
N ILE A 24 0.42 -4.04 9.84
CA ILE A 24 1.21 -5.03 10.59
C ILE A 24 0.35 -5.83 11.56
N LEU A 25 -0.77 -5.27 12.06
CA LEU A 25 -1.66 -5.98 12.96
C LEU A 25 -2.38 -7.13 12.27
N LEU A 26 -2.79 -6.90 11.04
CA LEU A 26 -3.24 -7.94 10.11
C LEU A 26 -2.36 -9.19 10.16
N LEU A 27 -1.04 -8.97 10.20
CA LEU A 27 -0.03 -10.01 10.07
C LEU A 27 0.46 -10.51 11.45
N GLY A 28 -0.08 -9.96 12.54
CA GLY A 28 0.32 -10.27 13.92
C GLY A 28 1.82 -10.21 14.13
N ALA A 29 2.36 -11.16 14.93
CA ALA A 29 3.80 -11.28 15.17
C ALA A 29 4.62 -11.48 13.88
N ALA A 30 4.00 -11.93 12.78
CA ALA A 30 4.65 -12.14 11.50
C ALA A 30 4.71 -10.88 10.61
N GLY A 31 4.01 -9.79 10.95
CA GLY A 31 3.99 -8.57 10.12
C GLY A 31 5.35 -7.93 9.93
N TRP A 32 6.17 -7.96 10.98
CA TRP A 32 7.57 -7.55 10.90
C TRP A 32 8.41 -8.45 10.00
N ASN A 33 8.10 -9.74 9.91
CA ASN A 33 8.79 -10.64 9.00
C ASN A 33 8.45 -10.34 7.54
N VAL A 34 7.22 -9.93 7.25
CA VAL A 34 6.81 -9.50 5.90
C VAL A 34 7.59 -8.28 5.45
N LEU A 35 7.68 -7.26 6.32
CA LEU A 35 8.52 -6.09 6.09
C LEU A 35 9.98 -6.48 5.80
N LYS A 36 10.54 -7.40 6.61
CA LYS A 36 11.89 -7.91 6.42
C LYS A 36 12.06 -8.67 5.11
N ASP A 37 11.10 -9.49 4.72
CA ASP A 37 11.16 -10.29 3.50
C ASP A 37 11.08 -9.39 2.26
N LEU A 38 10.18 -8.40 2.26
CA LEU A 38 10.11 -7.36 1.22
C LEU A 38 11.40 -6.54 1.13
N LYS A 39 12.04 -6.24 2.27
CA LYS A 39 13.32 -5.51 2.27
C LYS A 39 14.54 -6.36 1.93
N LYS A 40 14.46 -7.68 2.01
CA LYS A 40 15.54 -8.61 1.63
C LYS A 40 15.53 -8.98 0.15
N ASP A 41 14.37 -8.96 -0.49
CA ASP A 41 14.25 -9.29 -1.91
C ASP A 41 14.67 -8.10 -2.78
N TYR A 42 15.70 -8.28 -3.61
CA TYR A 42 16.24 -7.23 -4.51
C TYR A 42 15.16 -6.57 -5.38
N ALA A 43 14.14 -7.33 -5.80
CA ALA A 43 13.08 -6.79 -6.66
C ALA A 43 12.06 -5.91 -5.91
N THR A 44 12.03 -5.95 -4.57
CA THR A 44 11.09 -5.15 -3.75
C THR A 44 11.76 -4.27 -2.69
N ALA A 45 13.06 -4.43 -2.44
CA ALA A 45 13.80 -3.72 -1.41
C ALA A 45 13.77 -2.19 -1.55
N ASP A 46 13.79 -1.69 -2.79
CA ASP A 46 13.75 -0.26 -3.10
C ASP A 46 12.33 0.33 -3.02
N ILE A 47 11.29 -0.50 -2.91
CA ILE A 47 9.92 -0.02 -2.79
C ILE A 47 9.73 0.56 -1.37
N PRO A 48 9.30 1.83 -1.22
CA PRO A 48 8.95 2.42 0.06
C PRO A 48 7.77 1.67 0.70
N ILE A 49 7.92 1.32 1.97
CA ILE A 49 6.90 0.61 2.74
C ILE A 49 6.42 1.53 3.85
N LEU A 50 5.15 1.95 3.75
CA LEU A 50 4.41 2.68 4.76
C LEU A 50 3.73 1.67 5.69
N VAL A 51 4.09 1.70 6.96
CA VAL A 51 3.51 0.81 7.97
C VAL A 51 2.30 1.47 8.60
N ILE A 52 1.18 0.73 8.71
CA ILE A 52 -0.01 1.15 9.46
C ILE A 52 -0.20 0.16 10.62
N PHE A 53 -0.46 0.65 11.82
CA PHE A 53 -0.63 -0.19 13.01
C PHE A 53 -1.48 0.53 14.08
N MET A 54 -1.93 -0.18 15.11
CA MET A 54 -2.49 0.44 16.33
C MET A 54 -1.36 0.63 17.34
N ASP A 55 -1.34 1.79 17.98
CA ASP A 55 -0.43 2.03 19.09
C ASP A 55 -0.84 1.20 20.31
N GLU A 56 -0.03 0.19 20.65
CA GLU A 56 -0.21 -0.63 21.87
C GLU A 56 0.51 -0.02 23.09
N GLY A 57 0.95 1.24 23.04
CA GLY A 57 1.72 1.88 24.11
C GLY A 57 3.17 1.39 24.20
N LYS A 58 3.66 0.71 23.16
CA LYS A 58 5.05 0.30 23.02
C LYS A 58 5.73 1.30 22.10
N ASN A 59 6.75 2.00 22.60
CA ASN A 59 7.61 2.88 21.82
C ASN A 59 8.34 2.10 20.71
N TYR A 60 7.68 1.89 19.57
CA TYR A 60 8.33 1.38 18.38
C TYR A 60 9.19 2.51 17.78
N SER A 61 10.50 2.47 17.99
CA SER A 61 11.43 3.22 17.13
C SER A 61 11.22 2.78 15.69
N ILE A 62 11.19 3.73 14.73
CA ILE A 62 10.85 3.50 13.31
C ILE A 62 11.35 2.12 12.85
N PRO A 63 10.45 1.19 12.47
CA PRO A 63 10.82 -0.21 12.44
C PRO A 63 11.61 -0.56 11.17
N TRP A 64 12.80 -1.14 11.33
CA TRP A 64 13.41 -2.13 10.41
C TRP A 64 13.40 -1.79 8.89
N GLY A 65 13.60 -0.52 8.52
CA GLY A 65 13.66 -0.10 7.11
C GLY A 65 12.31 0.24 6.48
N ALA A 66 11.23 0.36 7.27
CA ALA A 66 10.05 1.08 6.83
C ALA A 66 10.41 2.52 6.47
N PHE A 67 9.73 3.03 5.45
CA PHE A 67 9.92 4.41 5.01
C PHE A 67 9.29 5.41 5.98
N ASP A 68 8.09 5.07 6.48
CA ASP A 68 7.35 5.87 7.43
C ASP A 68 6.29 4.98 8.12
N HIS A 69 5.62 5.50 9.14
CA HIS A 69 4.58 4.78 9.87
C HIS A 69 3.40 5.68 10.23
N LEU A 70 2.21 5.09 10.29
CA LEU A 70 0.97 5.75 10.72
C LEU A 70 0.27 4.90 11.77
N ILE A 71 -0.34 5.60 12.73
CA ILE A 71 -1.13 4.97 13.79
C ILE A 71 -2.61 5.06 13.38
N LYS A 72 -3.35 3.95 13.54
CA LYS A 72 -4.81 3.93 13.39
C LYS A 72 -5.45 4.71 14.56
N PRO A 73 -6.49 5.54 14.34
CA PRO A 73 -7.15 5.80 13.07
C PRO A 73 -6.29 6.64 12.11
N VAL A 74 -6.23 6.24 10.84
CA VAL A 74 -5.38 6.91 9.85
C VAL A 74 -6.04 8.23 9.43
N GLU A 75 -5.42 9.34 9.83
CA GLU A 75 -5.83 10.67 9.40
C GLU A 75 -5.36 10.94 7.96
N LYS A 76 -6.22 11.60 7.18
CA LYS A 76 -5.96 11.93 5.77
C LYS A 76 -4.67 12.75 5.62
N GLU A 77 -4.51 13.77 6.45
CA GLU A 77 -3.38 14.70 6.40
C GLU A 77 -2.06 13.98 6.67
N CYS A 78 -2.06 13.04 7.63
CA CYS A 78 -0.90 12.21 7.93
C CYS A 78 -0.56 11.26 6.77
N LEU A 79 -1.56 10.61 6.18
CA LEU A 79 -1.37 9.72 5.02
C LEU A 79 -0.77 10.48 3.84
N LEU A 80 -1.37 11.61 3.46
CA LEU A 80 -0.90 12.39 2.31
C LEU A 80 0.49 12.99 2.56
N SER A 81 0.76 13.49 3.77
CA SER A 81 2.09 13.98 4.16
C SER A 81 3.14 12.89 4.04
N SER A 82 2.84 11.67 4.50
CA SER A 82 3.74 10.53 4.35
C SER A 82 4.00 10.19 2.88
N LEU A 83 2.95 10.06 2.06
CA LEU A 83 3.10 9.71 0.64
C LEU A 83 3.85 10.78 -0.17
N GLN A 84 3.68 12.07 0.17
CA GLN A 84 4.38 13.18 -0.48
C GLN A 84 5.89 13.15 -0.26
N LYS A 85 6.38 12.63 0.88
CA LYS A 85 7.81 12.43 1.13
C LYS A 85 8.45 11.47 0.11
N VAL A 86 7.68 10.57 -0.52
CA VAL A 86 8.15 9.65 -1.58
C VAL A 86 8.15 10.28 -2.98
N LYS A 87 7.20 11.20 -3.25
CA LYS A 87 6.95 11.81 -4.58
C LYS A 87 8.21 12.46 -5.21
N GLY A 88 9.27 12.72 -4.45
CA GLY A 88 10.53 13.27 -4.93
C GLY A 88 11.45 12.36 -5.76
N THR A 89 11.13 11.06 -5.96
CA THR A 89 12.12 10.10 -6.50
C THR A 89 11.84 9.49 -7.88
N ARG A 90 10.63 9.52 -8.46
CA ARG A 90 10.38 8.92 -9.80
C ARG A 90 9.35 9.69 -10.64
N ALA A 91 9.80 10.10 -11.83
CA ALA A 91 9.09 10.57 -13.03
C ALA A 91 7.77 11.36 -12.81
N ALA A 92 7.84 12.67 -13.04
CA ALA A 92 6.77 13.67 -12.90
C ALA A 92 5.47 13.43 -13.71
N ASN A 93 5.33 12.32 -14.44
CA ASN A 93 4.24 12.09 -15.40
C ASN A 93 3.44 10.78 -15.20
N SER A 94 3.56 10.09 -14.05
CA SER A 94 2.75 8.90 -13.77
C SER A 94 2.11 8.93 -12.39
N SER A 95 0.78 8.75 -12.31
CA SER A 95 0.07 8.48 -11.04
C SER A 95 0.68 7.27 -10.34
N PRO A 96 1.38 7.44 -9.20
CA PRO A 96 2.05 6.33 -8.53
C PRO A 96 1.02 5.31 -8.05
N ARG A 97 1.33 4.02 -8.21
CA ARG A 97 0.45 2.93 -7.75
C ARG A 97 0.82 2.56 -6.32
N ILE A 98 -0.17 2.52 -5.43
CA ILE A 98 0.00 2.15 -4.03
C ILE A 98 -0.70 0.82 -3.80
N LEU A 99 0.06 -0.19 -3.36
CA LEU A 99 -0.50 -1.47 -2.90
C LEU A 99 -0.93 -1.34 -1.44
N ILE A 100 -2.21 -1.47 -1.14
CA ILE A 100 -2.79 -1.41 0.21
C ILE A 100 -3.06 -2.83 0.67
N VAL A 101 -2.43 -3.24 1.77
CA VAL A 101 -2.56 -4.58 2.37
C VAL A 101 -3.16 -4.43 3.77
N ASP A 102 -4.46 -4.69 3.88
CA ASP A 102 -5.25 -4.62 5.12
C ASP A 102 -6.47 -5.57 4.96
N ASP A 103 -6.84 -6.37 5.98
CA ASP A 103 -8.00 -7.27 5.89
C ASP A 103 -9.33 -6.57 6.18
N GLU A 104 -9.31 -5.36 6.73
CA GLU A 104 -10.50 -4.58 7.02
C GLU A 104 -10.94 -3.83 5.76
N PRO A 105 -12.03 -4.24 5.07
CA PRO A 105 -12.38 -3.66 3.77
C PRO A 105 -12.71 -2.17 3.88
N ALA A 106 -13.30 -1.75 5.00
CA ALA A 106 -13.61 -0.35 5.27
C ALA A 106 -12.35 0.52 5.32
N ILE A 107 -11.22 0.00 5.84
CA ILE A 107 -9.96 0.73 5.87
C ILE A 107 -9.36 0.79 4.47
N VAL A 108 -9.35 -0.32 3.74
CA VAL A 108 -8.88 -0.34 2.35
C VAL A 108 -9.66 0.65 1.49
N GLU A 109 -10.99 0.66 1.58
CA GLU A 109 -11.86 1.58 0.84
C GLU A 109 -11.59 3.04 1.21
N LEU A 110 -11.44 3.34 2.50
CA LEU A 110 -11.11 4.68 2.97
C LEU A 110 -9.76 5.16 2.45
N LEU A 111 -8.72 4.33 2.60
CA LEU A 111 -7.37 4.67 2.15
C LEU A 111 -7.34 4.85 0.63
N SER A 112 -7.94 3.93 -0.13
CA SER A 112 -8.07 4.03 -1.59
C SER A 112 -8.76 5.33 -2.00
N PHE A 113 -9.89 5.69 -1.38
CA PHE A 113 -10.60 6.93 -1.65
C PHE A 113 -9.72 8.17 -1.39
N ILE A 114 -8.98 8.19 -0.27
CA ILE A 114 -8.12 9.34 0.08
C ILE A 114 -7.01 9.50 -0.96
N ILE A 115 -6.30 8.43 -1.30
CA ILE A 115 -5.13 8.50 -2.19
C ILE A 115 -5.54 8.76 -3.65
N GLU A 116 -6.67 8.23 -4.11
CA GLU A 116 -7.13 8.45 -5.48
C GLU A 116 -7.54 9.90 -5.71
N LYS A 117 -8.12 10.55 -4.70
CA LYS A 117 -8.40 12.00 -4.75
C LYS A 117 -7.15 12.88 -4.79
N ASP A 118 -5.97 12.35 -4.41
CA ASP A 118 -4.66 13.04 -4.50
C ASP A 118 -3.83 12.59 -5.72
N GLY A 119 -4.46 11.89 -6.68
CA GLY A 119 -3.86 11.52 -7.96
C GLY A 119 -3.01 10.25 -7.94
N TYR A 120 -3.06 9.47 -6.86
CA TYR A 120 -2.49 8.12 -6.83
C TYR A 120 -3.46 7.10 -7.42
N LYS A 121 -2.97 5.88 -7.68
CA LYS A 121 -3.82 4.73 -8.03
C LYS A 121 -3.75 3.70 -6.91
N SER A 122 -4.89 3.20 -6.46
CA SER A 122 -4.92 2.13 -5.47
C SER A 122 -4.80 0.75 -6.12
N ILE A 123 -4.16 -0.17 -5.41
CA ILE A 123 -4.21 -1.61 -5.65
C ILE A 123 -4.58 -2.23 -4.29
N CYS A 124 -5.77 -2.81 -4.20
CA CYS A 124 -6.27 -3.37 -2.95
C CYS A 124 -5.82 -4.83 -2.78
N ALA A 125 -5.43 -5.22 -1.58
CA ALA A 125 -5.17 -6.60 -1.18
C ALA A 125 -5.76 -6.85 0.20
N TYR A 126 -6.85 -7.62 0.25
CA TYR A 126 -7.67 -7.82 1.45
C TYR A 126 -7.26 -9.03 2.30
N GLY A 127 -6.15 -9.69 1.96
CA GLY A 127 -5.76 -10.96 2.57
C GLY A 127 -5.93 -12.19 1.70
N ALA A 128 -5.56 -13.35 2.28
CA ALA A 128 -5.21 -14.64 1.66
C ALA A 128 -6.10 -15.17 0.52
N GLU A 129 -7.29 -14.64 0.30
CA GLU A 129 -8.24 -15.17 -0.69
C GLU A 129 -9.09 -14.13 -1.45
N LYS A 130 -8.72 -12.85 -1.46
CA LYS A 130 -9.43 -11.89 -2.32
C LYS A 130 -8.45 -11.00 -3.06
N GLN A 131 -7.94 -11.48 -4.19
CA GLN A 131 -7.61 -10.60 -5.32
C GLN A 131 -7.44 -11.38 -6.64
N LEU A 132 -8.55 -11.68 -7.32
CA LEU A 132 -8.53 -12.02 -8.76
C LEU A 132 -9.64 -11.34 -9.59
N MET A 133 -10.42 -10.43 -9.01
CA MET A 133 -11.51 -9.77 -9.74
C MET A 133 -11.55 -8.29 -9.44
N GLN A 134 -10.79 -7.48 -10.20
CA GLN A 134 -11.21 -6.10 -10.54
C GLN A 134 -10.42 -5.43 -11.68
N ASP A 135 -9.40 -6.07 -12.26
CA ASP A 135 -8.77 -5.56 -13.51
C ASP A 135 -9.64 -5.74 -14.78
N LYS A 136 -10.90 -6.17 -14.67
CA LYS A 136 -11.82 -6.34 -15.82
C LYS A 136 -12.82 -5.21 -16.04
N GLN A 137 -12.82 -4.14 -15.24
CA GLN A 137 -13.60 -2.94 -15.57
C GLN A 137 -12.66 -1.84 -16.05
N GLY A 138 -12.05 -2.08 -17.22
CA GLY A 138 -11.44 -1.00 -17.99
C GLY A 138 -12.51 0.02 -18.33
N ASN A 139 -12.33 1.25 -17.87
CA ASN A 139 -13.08 2.39 -18.39
C ASN A 139 -12.82 2.46 -19.91
N PRO A 140 -13.84 2.41 -20.78
CA PRO A 140 -13.61 2.64 -22.20
C PRO A 140 -13.10 4.08 -22.39
N PRO A 141 -12.21 4.33 -23.38
CA PRO A 141 -11.81 5.69 -23.69
C PRO A 141 -13.04 6.42 -24.23
N GLU A 142 -13.50 7.44 -23.52
CA GLU A 142 -14.44 8.40 -24.06
C GLU A 142 -13.70 9.19 -25.15
N ARG A 143 -13.74 8.65 -26.37
CA ARG A 143 -13.21 9.32 -27.56
C ARG A 143 -14.04 10.56 -27.82
N ALA A 144 -13.37 11.69 -27.74
CA ALA A 144 -13.76 12.92 -28.39
C ALA A 144 -13.90 12.70 -29.90
N GLU A 145 -15.11 12.87 -30.43
CA GLU A 145 -15.36 13.28 -31.82
C GLU A 145 -16.47 14.33 -31.77
N ARG A 146 -16.08 15.60 -31.58
CA ARG A 146 -16.32 16.66 -32.57
C ARG A 146 -16.61 16.12 -33.98
N SER A 147 -17.85 16.31 -34.42
CA SER A 147 -18.20 16.93 -35.71
C SER A 147 -19.69 17.20 -35.78
#